data_AF-A0A952BLR8-F1
#
_entry.id   AF-A0A952BLR8-F1
#
_cell.length_a   1.000
_cell.length_b   1.000
_cell.length_c   1.000
_cell.angle_alpha   90.00
_cell.angle_beta   90.00
_cell.angle_gamma   90.00
#
_symmetry.space_group_name_H-M   'P 1'
#
loop_
_entity.id
_entity.type
_entity.pdbx_description
1 polymer ?
#
loop_
_entity_poly.entity_id
_entity_poly.type
_entity_poly.pdbx_seq_one_letter_code
_entity_poly.pdbx_strand_id
1 'polypeptide(L)'
;MRLTIYALLSLILLLMLGWRFLPGLLDPTFEKHIANKQVVVGMTRQQVLQAWASPYTINVSHTEDGIRREEWIYEDWESPAVVRHRYLYFEEDELLGGWYYK
;
A
#
# COMPACT_ATOMS: atom_id res chain seq x y z
N MET A 1 -32.46 0.78 33.61
CA MET A 1 -31.68 -0.46 33.42
C MET A 1 -31.62 -0.93 31.98
N ARG A 2 -32.75 -1.22 31.30
CA ARG A 2 -32.71 -1.69 29.89
C ARG A 2 -32.18 -0.63 28.91
N LEU A 3 -32.67 0.61 29.02
CA LEU A 3 -32.29 1.71 28.12
C LEU A 3 -30.79 2.07 28.21
N THR A 4 -30.25 2.04 29.42
CA THR A 4 -28.83 2.30 29.69
C THR A 4 -27.92 1.22 29.10
N ILE A 5 -28.37 -0.03 29.14
CA ILE A 5 -27.63 -1.15 28.52
C ILE A 5 -27.62 -1.02 26.99
N TYR A 6 -28.76 -0.69 26.37
CA TYR A 6 -28.82 -0.48 24.93
C TYR A 6 -28.01 0.74 24.48
N ALA A 7 -28.03 1.84 25.24
CA ALA A 7 -27.21 3.01 24.95
C ALA A 7 -25.71 2.67 25.01
N LEU A 8 -25.28 1.89 26.01
CA LEU A 8 -23.90 1.44 26.13
C LEU A 8 -23.50 0.52 24.97
N LEU A 9 -24.34 -0.45 24.62
CA LEU A 9 -24.08 -1.38 23.52
C LEU A 9 -24.01 -0.66 22.16
N SER A 10 -24.93 0.27 21.90
CA SER A 10 -24.90 1.09 20.68
C SER A 10 -23.67 1.97 20.61
N LEU A 11 -23.22 2.56 21.74
CA LEU A 11 -21.99 3.34 21.79
C LEU A 11 -20.76 2.47 21.47
N ILE A 12 -20.68 1.28 22.06
CA ILE A 12 -19.59 0.33 21.79
C ILE A 12 -19.60 -0.10 20.31
N LEU A 13 -20.78 -0.40 19.75
CA LEU A 13 -20.91 -0.74 18.34
C LEU A 13 -20.40 0.38 17.42
N LEU A 14 -20.78 1.63 17.72
CA LEU A 14 -20.31 2.80 16.97
C LEU A 14 -18.80 3.01 17.09
N LEU A 15 -18.22 2.81 18.27
CA LEU A 15 -16.77 2.85 18.47
C LEU A 15 -16.05 1.75 17.68
N MET A 16 -16.61 0.54 17.64
CA MET A 16 -16.06 -0.57 16.86
C MET A 16 -16.11 -0.28 15.35
N LEU A 17 -17.22 0.27 14.84
CA LEU A 17 -17.30 0.72 13.44
C LEU A 17 -16.31 1.86 13.16
N GLY A 18 -16.21 2.84 14.07
CA GLY A 18 -15.28 3.97 13.95
C GLY A 18 -13.82 3.52 13.87
N TRP A 19 -13.44 2.49 14.63
CA TRP A 19 -12.07 1.96 14.63
C TRP A 19 -11.62 1.44 13.25
N ARG A 20 -12.56 0.95 12.42
CA ARG A 20 -12.25 0.50 11.06
C ARG A 20 -11.77 1.65 10.16
N PHE A 21 -12.32 2.85 10.35
CA PHE A 21 -12.07 4.02 9.50
C PHE A 21 -11.03 4.99 10.10
N LEU A 22 -10.78 4.90 11.41
CA LEU A 22 -9.79 5.70 12.14
C LEU A 22 -8.37 5.70 11.55
N PRO A 23 -7.76 4.54 11.20
CA PRO A 23 -6.37 4.54 10.72
C PRO A 23 -6.19 5.24 9.37
N GLY A 24 -7.17 5.15 8.47
CA GLY A 24 -7.13 5.87 7.18
C GLY A 24 -7.31 7.39 7.32
N LEU A 25 -8.02 7.84 8.36
CA LEU A 25 -8.19 9.27 8.67
C LEU A 25 -6.99 9.86 9.42
N LEU A 26 -6.27 9.06 10.21
CA LEU A 26 -5.15 9.51 11.04
C LEU A 26 -3.79 9.49 10.33
N ASP A 27 -3.65 8.78 9.21
CA ASP A 27 -2.42 8.74 8.41
C ASP A 27 -2.74 8.76 6.89
N PRO A 28 -3.34 9.85 6.37
CA PRO A 28 -3.76 9.95 4.98
C PRO A 28 -2.58 9.98 3.99
N THR A 29 -1.36 10.26 4.47
CA THR A 29 -0.13 10.35 3.66
C THR A 29 0.76 9.12 3.77
N PHE A 30 0.36 8.09 4.54
CA PHE A 30 1.14 6.88 4.80
C PHE A 30 2.56 7.15 5.32
N GLU A 31 2.80 8.28 5.98
CA GLU A 31 4.15 8.71 6.35
C GLU A 31 4.84 7.72 7.29
N LYS A 32 4.07 7.11 8.20
CA LYS A 32 4.60 6.07 9.10
C LYS A 32 4.97 4.80 8.36
N HIS A 33 4.28 4.47 7.27
CA HIS A 33 4.61 3.31 6.43
C HIS A 33 5.87 3.56 5.61
N ILE A 34 6.00 4.77 5.04
CA ILE A 34 7.21 5.20 4.33
C ILE A 34 8.42 5.14 5.28
N ALA A 35 8.29 5.66 6.51
CA ALA A 35 9.35 5.61 7.51
C ALA A 35 9.78 4.19 7.88
N ASN A 36 8.83 3.24 7.88
CA ASN A 36 9.09 1.82 8.15
C ASN A 36 9.54 1.04 6.90
N LYS A 37 9.80 1.72 5.77
CA LYS A 37 10.11 1.09 4.47
C LYS A 37 9.04 0.07 4.06
N GLN A 38 7.78 0.36 4.33
CA GLN A 38 6.65 -0.45 3.92
C GLN A 38 6.01 0.19 2.70
N VAL A 39 5.71 -0.64 1.70
CA VAL A 39 4.98 -0.25 0.50
C VAL A 39 3.63 -0.94 0.52
N VAL A 40 2.57 -0.15 0.45
CA VAL A 40 1.18 -0.59 0.66
C VAL A 40 0.32 -0.13 -0.51
N VAL A 41 -0.64 -0.96 -0.91
CA VAL A 41 -1.62 -0.65 -1.96
C VAL A 41 -2.28 0.71 -1.69
N GLY A 42 -2.43 1.52 -2.73
CA GLY A 42 -2.95 2.89 -2.67
C GLY A 42 -1.87 3.98 -2.55
N MET A 43 -0.60 3.62 -2.34
CA MET A 43 0.50 4.59 -2.37
C MET A 43 0.76 5.12 -3.79
N THR A 44 1.14 6.39 -3.90
CA THR A 44 1.57 6.97 -5.18
C THR A 44 2.99 6.54 -5.56
N ARG A 45 3.35 6.62 -6.85
CA ARG A 45 4.74 6.35 -7.30
C ARG A 45 5.77 7.14 -6.50
N GLN A 46 5.49 8.41 -6.19
CA GLN A 46 6.39 9.24 -5.41
C GLN A 46 6.55 8.76 -3.97
N GLN A 47 5.47 8.33 -3.32
CA GLN A 47 5.53 7.77 -1.96
C GLN A 47 6.32 6.45 -1.94
N VAL A 48 6.16 5.60 -2.96
CA VAL A 48 6.92 4.36 -3.10
C VAL A 48 8.41 4.64 -3.33
N LEU A 49 8.75 5.63 -4.17
CA LEU A 49 10.14 6.06 -4.36
C LEU A 49 10.76 6.59 -3.06
N GLN A 50 10.00 7.28 -2.22
CA GLN A 50 10.48 7.72 -0.91
C GLN A 50 10.73 6.54 0.04
N ALA A 51 9.90 5.50 -0.01
CA ALA A 51 10.03 4.34 0.86
C ALA A 51 11.16 3.38 0.42
N TRP A 52 11.21 3.03 -0.86
CA TRP A 52 12.05 1.95 -1.41
C TRP A 52 13.13 2.41 -2.40
N ALA A 53 13.24 3.73 -2.64
CA ALA A 53 14.09 4.30 -3.70
C ALA A 53 13.69 3.85 -5.12
N SER A 54 14.51 4.24 -6.10
CA SER A 54 14.27 3.93 -7.51
C SER A 54 14.35 2.42 -7.77
N PRO A 55 13.42 1.84 -8.55
CA PRO A 55 13.55 0.47 -9.03
C PRO A 55 14.73 0.32 -9.99
N TYR A 56 15.13 -0.92 -10.23
CA TYR A 56 16.17 -1.26 -11.20
C TYR A 56 15.63 -1.16 -12.63
N THR A 57 14.42 -1.63 -12.85
CA THR A 57 13.75 -1.60 -14.16
C THR A 57 12.31 -1.12 -14.01
N ILE A 58 11.86 -0.30 -14.97
CA ILE A 58 10.47 0.15 -15.09
C ILE A 58 9.96 -0.23 -16.47
N ASN A 59 8.97 -1.12 -16.51
CA ASN A 59 8.24 -1.46 -17.72
C ASN A 59 6.95 -0.63 -17.76
N VAL A 60 6.72 0.10 -18.86
CA VAL A 60 5.51 0.90 -19.04
C VAL A 60 4.68 0.30 -20.17
N SER A 61 3.39 0.07 -19.90
CA SER A 61 2.41 -0.44 -20.85
C SER A 61 1.12 0.38 -20.77
N HIS A 62 0.23 0.20 -21.74
CA HIS A 62 -1.10 0.84 -21.75
C HIS A 62 -2.17 -0.23 -21.95
N THR A 63 -3.31 -0.09 -21.27
CA THR A 63 -4.47 -0.95 -21.50
C THR A 63 -5.15 -0.60 -22.83
N GLU A 64 -6.10 -1.45 -23.26
CA GLU A 64 -6.96 -1.15 -24.41
C GLU A 64 -7.75 0.16 -24.21
N ASP A 65 -8.09 0.48 -22.96
CA ASP A 65 -8.75 1.73 -22.55
C ASP A 65 -7.78 2.93 -22.48
N GLY A 66 -6.49 2.74 -22.79
CA GLY A 66 -5.46 3.78 -22.77
C GLY A 66 -4.88 4.09 -21.38
N ILE A 67 -5.23 3.29 -20.37
CA ILE A 67 -4.78 3.49 -19.00
C ILE A 67 -3.31 3.10 -18.88
N ARG A 68 -2.48 4.00 -18.34
CA ARG A 68 -1.03 3.78 -18.19
C ARG A 68 -0.75 2.85 -17.01
N ARG A 69 -0.17 1.69 -17.32
CA ARG A 69 0.30 0.69 -16.35
C ARG A 69 1.81 0.69 -16.27
N GLU A 70 2.34 0.62 -15.06
CA GLU A 70 3.77 0.48 -14.83
C GLU A 70 4.05 -0.75 -13.98
N GLU A 71 5.01 -1.56 -14.41
CA GLU A 71 5.57 -2.64 -13.61
C GLU A 71 6.99 -2.23 -13.20
N TRP A 72 7.21 -2.16 -11.90
CA TRP A 72 8.50 -1.78 -11.32
C TRP A 72 9.16 -3.03 -10.76
N ILE A 73 10.43 -3.24 -11.13
CA ILE A 73 11.20 -4.42 -10.76
C ILE A 73 12.33 -3.97 -9.85
N TYR A 74 12.36 -4.53 -8.65
CA TYR A 74 13.41 -4.36 -7.66
C TYR A 74 14.23 -5.64 -7.55
N GLU A 75 15.55 -5.50 -7.46
CA GLU A 75 16.47 -6.60 -7.24
C GLU A 75 17.06 -6.52 -5.84
N ASP A 76 16.83 -7.56 -5.04
CA ASP A 76 17.53 -7.77 -3.78
C ASP A 76 18.66 -8.78 -4.00
N TRP A 77 19.88 -8.31 -3.91
CA TRP A 77 21.09 -9.12 -4.06
C TRP A 77 21.47 -9.74 -2.71
N GLU A 78 21.33 -11.06 -2.57
CA GLU A 78 21.80 -11.81 -1.40
C GLU A 78 23.27 -12.24 -1.59
N SER A 79 23.62 -12.60 -2.81
CA SER A 79 25.00 -12.85 -3.26
C SER A 79 25.09 -12.64 -4.79
N PRO A 80 26.29 -12.59 -5.40
CA PRO A 80 26.43 -12.45 -6.85
C PRO A 80 25.73 -13.55 -7.68
N ALA A 81 25.42 -14.69 -7.06
CA ALA A 81 24.75 -15.83 -7.69
C ALA A 81 23.25 -15.92 -7.34
N VAL A 82 22.76 -15.12 -6.38
CA VAL A 82 21.37 -15.19 -5.89
C VAL A 82 20.77 -13.78 -5.89
N VAL A 83 19.96 -13.51 -6.92
CA VAL A 83 19.22 -12.27 -7.10
C VAL A 83 17.73 -12.56 -6.95
N ARG A 84 17.09 -11.90 -5.98
CA ARG A 84 15.66 -11.99 -5.75
C ARG A 84 14.96 -10.80 -6.39
N HIS A 85 13.86 -11.05 -7.07
CA HIS A 85 13.11 -10.01 -7.77
C HIS A 85 11.80 -9.71 -7.03
N ARG A 86 11.50 -8.42 -6.85
CA ARG A 86 10.21 -7.94 -6.34
C ARG A 86 9.54 -7.11 -7.42
N TYR A 87 8.26 -7.34 -7.62
CA TYR A 87 7.46 -6.68 -8.63
C TYR A 87 6.42 -5.81 -7.94
N LEU A 88 6.29 -4.57 -8.40
CA LEU A 88 5.21 -3.67 -8.01
C LEU A 88 4.44 -3.25 -9.26
N TYR A 89 3.12 -3.16 -9.14
CA TYR A 89 2.22 -2.85 -10.24
C TYR A 89 1.48 -1.55 -9.95
N PHE A 90 1.61 -0.58 -10.85
CA PHE A 90 0.96 0.71 -10.78
C PHE A 90 0.00 0.92 -11.94
N GLU A 91 -1.07 1.65 -11.68
CA GLU A 91 -2.02 2.14 -12.67
C GLU A 91 -2.36 3.60 -12.34
N GLU A 92 -2.24 4.50 -13.31
CA GLU A 92 -2.53 5.95 -13.15
C GLU A 92 -1.89 6.64 -11.94
N ASP A 93 -0.68 6.24 -11.54
CA ASP A 93 0.06 6.72 -10.35
C ASP A 93 -0.22 5.96 -9.04
N GLU A 94 -1.22 5.10 -8.99
CA GLU A 94 -1.59 4.36 -7.78
C GLU A 94 -0.99 2.94 -7.78
N LEU A 95 -0.40 2.54 -6.65
CA LEU A 95 0.07 1.18 -6.45
C LEU A 95 -1.12 0.23 -6.24
N LEU A 96 -1.32 -0.68 -7.20
CA LEU A 96 -2.38 -1.68 -7.13
C LEU A 96 -1.97 -2.93 -6.34
N GLY A 97 -0.68 -3.29 -6.36
CA GLY A 97 -0.22 -4.50 -5.70
C GLY A 97 1.24 -4.81 -5.99
N GLY A 98 1.71 -5.91 -5.42
CA GLY A 98 3.06 -6.39 -5.64
C GLY A 98 3.17 -7.91 -5.51
N TRP A 99 4.19 -8.45 -6.14
CA TRP A 99 4.53 -9.87 -6.10
C TRP A 99 5.97 -10.07 -5.62
N TYR A 100 6.15 -11.01 -4.70
CA TYR A 100 7.46 -11.42 -4.19
C TYR A 100 7.59 -12.93 -4.29
N TYR A 101 8.57 -13.41 -5.07
CA TYR A 101 8.91 -14.82 -5.10
C TYR A 101 9.90 -15.12 -3.96
N LYS A 102 9.50 -16.00 -3.04
CA LYS A 102 10.25 -16.32 -1.81
C LYS A 102 11.37 -17.32 -2.05
#